data_AF-A0A5J4P5N3-F1
#
_entry.id   AF-A0A5J4P5N3-F1
#
_cell.length_a   1.000
_cell.length_b   1.000
_cell.length_c   1.000
_cell.angle_alpha   90.00
_cell.angle_beta   90.00
_cell.angle_gamma   90.00
#
_symmetry.space_group_name_H-M   'P 1'
#
loop_
_entity.id
_entity.type
_entity.pdbx_description
1 polymer ?
#
loop_
_entity_poly.entity_id
_entity_poly.type
_entity_poly.pdbx_seq_one_letter_code
_entity_poly.pdbx_strand_id
1 'polypeptide(L)'
;ALSILFVVINIYWFCYGAVKEWGINIGVIDKILLNFHRTAGLFTSILWTKIFAVVFLALSCLGTKGVKDEKITWNKIYVCLTLGFIFFFLNWWLLVLPFPLVANAGFYIFTMTVGYIQLLMAGIWMSRLLKNSMMDDLFNTENESFMQETKLMVNEYSVNLPTRFWYKKKMWKGWINVVN
;
A
#
# COMPACT_ATOMS: atom_id res chain seq x y z
N ALA A 1 -11.22 -4.96 5.11
CA ALA A 1 -12.54 -4.93 5.77
C ALA A 1 -12.55 -4.00 6.98
N LEU A 2 -11.63 -4.17 7.94
CA LEU A 2 -11.59 -3.35 9.16
C LEU A 2 -11.40 -1.84 8.91
N SER A 3 -10.54 -1.46 7.96
CA SER A 3 -10.32 -0.04 7.61
C SER A 3 -11.59 0.68 7.16
N ILE A 4 -12.40 0.03 6.32
CA ILE A 4 -13.68 0.57 5.82
C ILE A 4 -14.65 0.77 6.99
N LEU A 5 -14.69 -0.18 7.92
CA LEU A 5 -15.52 -0.09 9.12
C LEU A 5 -15.15 1.15 9.95
N PHE A 6 -13.87 1.44 10.16
CA PHE A 6 -13.45 2.67 10.85
C PHE A 6 -13.85 3.95 10.10
N VAL A 7 -13.81 3.95 8.77
CA VAL A 7 -14.28 5.09 7.97
C VAL A 7 -15.78 5.30 8.14
N VAL A 8 -16.58 4.24 8.06
CA VAL A 8 -18.03 4.30 8.25
C VAL A 8 -18.37 4.79 9.66
N ILE A 9 -17.68 4.27 10.67
CA ILE A 9 -17.89 4.73 12.05
C ILE A 9 -17.50 6.20 12.22
N ASN A 10 -16.40 6.65 11.63
CA ASN A 10 -16.01 8.06 11.66
C ASN A 10 -17.12 8.94 11.05
N ILE A 11 -17.65 8.57 9.89
CA ILE A 11 -18.76 9.27 9.25
C ILE A 11 -19.99 9.29 10.16
N TYR A 12 -20.36 8.13 10.72
CA TYR A 12 -21.53 8.01 11.59
C TYR A 12 -21.43 8.88 12.84
N TRP A 13 -20.27 8.85 13.52
CA TRP A 13 -20.05 9.58 14.77
C TRP A 13 -19.98 11.08 14.56
N PHE A 14 -19.19 11.56 13.58
CA PHE A 14 -18.98 12.99 13.38
C PHE A 14 -20.07 13.67 12.55
N CYS A 15 -20.85 12.92 11.76
CA CYS A 15 -22.03 13.42 11.07
C CYS A 15 -23.35 13.00 11.76
N TYR A 16 -23.32 12.62 13.04
CA TYR A 16 -24.49 12.07 13.75
C TYR A 16 -25.73 12.97 13.67
N GLY A 17 -25.55 14.30 13.72
CA GLY A 17 -26.66 15.24 13.56
C GLY A 17 -27.37 15.12 12.21
N ALA A 18 -26.62 15.02 11.10
CA ALA A 18 -27.19 14.81 9.77
C ALA A 18 -27.82 13.41 9.62
N VAL A 19 -27.21 12.39 10.20
CA VAL A 19 -27.74 11.01 10.23
C VAL A 19 -29.09 10.97 10.94
N LYS A 20 -29.24 11.73 12.03
CA LYS A 20 -30.51 11.88 12.75
C LYS A 20 -31.57 12.60 11.92
N GLU A 21 -31.20 13.65 11.19
CA GLU A 21 -32.11 14.34 10.25
C GLU A 21 -32.55 13.45 9.09
N TRP A 22 -31.70 12.52 8.63
CA TRP A 22 -32.07 11.50 7.64
C TRP A 22 -32.99 10.40 8.20
N GLY A 23 -33.35 10.44 9.49
CA GLY A 23 -34.22 9.46 10.12
C GLY A 23 -33.55 8.10 10.39
N ILE A 24 -32.23 8.01 10.25
CA ILE A 24 -31.46 6.78 10.48
C ILE A 24 -31.08 6.73 11.97
N ASN A 25 -31.97 6.18 12.80
CA ASN A 25 -31.68 5.96 14.22
C ASN A 25 -31.54 4.45 14.49
N ILE A 26 -30.32 4.01 14.81
CA ILE A 26 -30.03 2.62 15.16
C ILE A 26 -29.47 2.63 16.58
N GLY A 27 -30.35 2.64 17.58
CA GLY A 27 -29.96 2.75 18.99
C GLY A 27 -28.97 1.66 19.48
N VAL A 28 -28.91 0.51 18.80
CA VAL A 28 -27.90 -0.53 19.08
C VAL A 28 -26.49 -0.05 18.72
N ILE A 29 -26.33 0.61 17.57
CA ILE A 29 -25.04 1.14 17.11
C ILE A 29 -24.58 2.26 18.04
N ASP A 30 -25.50 3.16 18.42
CA ASP A 30 -25.19 4.24 19.37
C ASP A 30 -24.61 3.71 20.67
N LYS A 31 -25.25 2.66 21.25
CA LYS A 31 -24.80 2.05 22.50
C LYS A 31 -23.44 1.37 22.37
N ILE A 32 -23.18 0.69 21.24
CA ILE A 32 -21.87 0.08 20.96
C ILE A 32 -20.79 1.15 20.85
N LEU A 33 -21.05 2.21 20.07
CA LEU A 33 -20.08 3.28 19.85
C LEU A 33 -19.78 4.07 21.12
N LEU A 34 -20.79 4.34 21.96
CA LEU A 34 -20.61 4.97 23.26
C LEU A 34 -19.74 4.13 24.20
N ASN A 35 -20.00 2.82 24.28
CA ASN A 35 -19.18 1.92 25.10
C ASN A 35 -17.74 1.81 24.58
N PHE A 36 -17.58 1.76 23.26
CA PHE A 36 -16.27 1.74 22.62
C PHE A 36 -15.51 3.06 22.85
N HIS A 37 -16.19 4.20 22.76
CA HIS A 37 -15.62 5.50 23.10
C HIS A 37 -15.12 5.55 24.54
N ARG A 38 -15.96 5.13 25.49
CA ARG A 38 -15.66 5.13 26.93
C ARG A 38 -14.44 4.28 27.28
N THR A 39 -14.21 3.22 26.52
CA THR A 39 -13.14 2.24 26.81
C THR A 39 -11.85 2.54 26.04
N ALA A 40 -11.95 2.93 24.77
CA ALA A 40 -10.80 3.08 23.88
C ALA A 40 -10.40 4.54 23.61
N GLY A 41 -11.22 5.53 23.97
CA GLY A 41 -10.96 6.95 23.70
C GLY A 41 -10.85 7.30 22.20
N LEU A 42 -11.24 6.38 21.32
CA LEU A 42 -10.91 6.44 19.90
C LEU A 42 -11.57 7.63 19.17
N PHE A 43 -12.79 7.98 19.58
CA PHE A 43 -13.57 9.10 19.02
C PHE A 43 -13.29 10.47 19.65
N THR A 44 -12.25 10.59 20.50
CA THR A 44 -11.89 11.87 21.13
C THR A 44 -11.47 12.93 20.11
N SER A 45 -10.90 12.50 18.98
CA SER A 45 -10.58 13.39 17.86
C SER A 45 -10.88 12.72 16.53
N ILE A 46 -11.34 13.55 15.57
CA ILE A 46 -11.49 13.17 14.16
C ILE A 46 -10.19 12.58 13.62
N LEU A 47 -9.04 13.11 14.04
CA LEU A 47 -7.73 12.65 13.58
C LEU A 47 -7.41 11.23 14.06
N TRP A 48 -7.68 10.91 15.32
CA TRP A 48 -7.34 9.60 15.90
C TRP A 48 -8.04 8.46 15.16
N THR A 49 -9.35 8.58 14.98
CA THR A 49 -10.13 7.60 14.21
C THR A 49 -9.64 7.43 12.77
N LYS A 50 -9.23 8.51 12.11
CA LYS A 50 -8.65 8.47 10.76
C LYS A 50 -7.29 7.79 10.72
N ILE A 51 -6.43 8.03 11.71
CA ILE A 51 -5.14 7.34 11.84
C ILE A 51 -5.37 5.83 11.95
N PHE A 52 -6.27 5.38 12.83
CA PHE A 52 -6.59 3.95 12.94
C PHE A 52 -7.12 3.36 11.63
N ALA A 53 -7.99 4.09 10.91
CA ALA A 53 -8.48 3.65 9.60
C ALA A 53 -7.33 3.43 8.60
N VAL A 54 -6.35 4.36 8.55
CA VAL A 54 -5.18 4.28 7.66
C VAL A 54 -4.19 3.19 8.10
N VAL A 55 -4.00 2.98 9.40
CA VAL A 55 -3.17 1.87 9.91
C VAL A 55 -3.74 0.52 9.47
N PHE A 56 -5.04 0.30 9.66
CA PHE A 56 -5.69 -0.93 9.20
C PHE A 56 -5.72 -1.05 7.68
N LEU A 57 -5.79 0.08 6.96
CA LEU A 57 -5.69 0.11 5.50
C LEU A 57 -4.31 -0.38 5.06
N ALA A 58 -3.24 0.15 5.65
CA ALA A 58 -1.86 -0.24 5.35
C ALA A 58 -1.65 -1.75 5.62
N LEU A 59 -2.11 -2.24 6.77
CA LEU A 59 -2.06 -3.68 7.09
C LEU A 59 -2.84 -4.53 6.07
N SER A 60 -4.02 -4.07 5.67
CA SER A 60 -4.82 -4.75 4.64
C SER A 60 -4.08 -4.80 3.30
N CYS A 61 -3.46 -3.71 2.87
CA CYS A 61 -2.72 -3.63 1.60
C CYS A 61 -1.47 -4.54 1.59
N LEU A 62 -0.74 -4.64 2.69
CA LEU A 62 0.41 -5.54 2.81
C LEU A 62 0.03 -7.01 2.62
N GLY A 63 -1.15 -7.42 3.11
CA GLY A 63 -1.64 -8.81 2.98
C GLY A 63 -2.07 -9.20 1.56
N THR A 64 -2.43 -8.23 0.71
CA THR A 64 -2.95 -8.54 -0.64
C THR A 64 -1.86 -9.04 -1.59
N LYS A 65 -2.15 -10.12 -2.33
CA LYS A 65 -1.36 -10.54 -3.50
C LYS A 65 -1.92 -9.82 -4.72
N GLY A 66 -1.17 -8.86 -5.25
CA GLY A 66 -1.56 -8.14 -6.46
C GLY A 66 -1.19 -8.91 -7.71
N VAL A 67 -2.10 -8.98 -8.67
CA VAL A 67 -1.83 -9.48 -10.03
C VAL A 67 -0.88 -8.50 -10.73
N LYS A 68 0.21 -9.01 -11.30
CA LYS A 68 1.21 -8.23 -12.05
C LYS A 68 0.59 -7.80 -13.38
N ASP A 69 0.07 -6.57 -13.51
CA ASP A 69 -0.22 -6.03 -14.85
C ASP A 69 -0.41 -4.51 -15.00
N GLU A 70 0.25 -3.69 -14.17
CA GLU A 70 0.26 -2.24 -14.41
C GLU A 70 1.69 -1.68 -14.39
N LYS A 71 2.03 -0.88 -15.41
CA LYS A 71 3.22 -0.01 -15.42
C LYS A 71 3.02 1.13 -14.43
N ILE A 72 3.07 0.81 -13.14
CA ILE A 72 2.93 1.79 -12.06
C ILE A 72 4.30 2.42 -11.81
N THR A 73 4.37 3.73 -11.92
CA THR A 73 5.55 4.52 -11.57
C THR A 73 5.39 5.07 -10.15
N TRP A 74 6.51 5.22 -9.43
CA TRP A 74 6.53 5.81 -8.09
C TRP A 74 5.86 7.20 -8.04
N ASN A 75 5.99 8.00 -9.10
CA ASN A 75 5.35 9.31 -9.19
C ASN A 75 3.82 9.23 -9.09
N LYS A 76 3.18 8.23 -9.72
CA LYS A 76 1.72 8.03 -9.61
C LYS A 76 1.31 7.70 -8.19
N ILE A 77 2.11 6.88 -7.50
CA ILE A 77 1.87 6.52 -6.10
C ILE A 77 1.96 7.77 -5.21
N TYR A 78 3.01 8.59 -5.37
CA TYR A 78 3.17 9.81 -4.58
C TYR A 78 2.01 10.79 -4.80
N VAL A 79 1.61 11.05 -6.05
CA VAL A 79 0.48 11.94 -6.35
C VAL A 79 -0.83 11.42 -5.73
N CYS A 80 -1.09 10.13 -5.85
CA CYS A 80 -2.31 9.53 -5.29
C CYS A 80 -2.29 9.56 -3.76
N LEU A 81 -1.13 9.36 -3.14
CA LEU A 81 -0.96 9.39 -1.69
C LEU A 81 -1.11 10.81 -1.14
N THR A 82 -0.51 11.82 -1.79
CA THR A 82 -0.64 13.22 -1.36
C THR A 82 -2.07 13.74 -1.50
N LEU A 83 -2.71 13.52 -2.66
CA LEU A 83 -4.11 13.91 -2.85
C LEU A 83 -5.04 13.16 -1.88
N GLY A 84 -4.83 11.86 -1.71
CA GLY A 84 -5.59 11.04 -0.77
C GLY A 84 -5.45 11.54 0.66
N PHE A 85 -4.23 11.89 1.08
CA PHE A 85 -3.96 12.47 2.40
C PHE A 85 -4.67 13.81 2.59
N ILE A 86 -4.60 14.71 1.60
CA ILE A 86 -5.25 16.02 1.66
C ILE A 86 -6.76 15.87 1.81
N PHE A 87 -7.40 15.09 0.93
CA PHE A 87 -8.85 14.90 0.97
C PHE A 87 -9.32 14.16 2.23
N PHE A 88 -8.54 13.21 2.74
CA PHE A 88 -8.94 12.40 3.88
C PHE A 88 -8.68 13.10 5.23
N PHE A 89 -7.53 13.74 5.43
CA PHE A 89 -7.17 14.35 6.72
C PHE A 89 -7.55 15.82 6.83
N LEU A 90 -7.41 16.61 5.77
CA LEU A 90 -7.62 18.07 5.81
C LEU A 90 -9.05 18.50 5.46
N ASN A 91 -10.05 17.70 5.80
CA ASN A 91 -11.46 17.99 5.52
C ASN A 91 -12.29 18.32 6.78
N TRP A 92 -11.67 18.50 7.95
CA TRP A 92 -12.38 18.82 9.21
C TRP A 92 -13.24 20.09 9.11
N TRP A 93 -12.82 21.05 8.28
CA TRP A 93 -13.38 22.40 8.24
C TRP A 93 -14.69 22.42 7.48
N LEU A 94 -14.92 21.42 6.62
CA LEU A 94 -16.19 21.22 5.92
C LEU A 94 -17.37 21.03 6.88
N LEU A 95 -17.12 20.52 8.08
CA LEU A 95 -18.17 20.33 9.09
C LEU A 95 -18.62 21.64 9.76
N VAL A 96 -17.77 22.68 9.73
CA VAL A 96 -17.96 23.95 10.46
C VAL A 96 -18.43 25.08 9.52
N LEU A 97 -18.58 24.80 8.22
CA LEU A 97 -19.03 25.79 7.25
C LEU A 97 -20.46 26.28 7.55
N PRO A 98 -20.81 27.54 7.20
CA PRO A 98 -22.13 28.12 7.44
C PRO A 98 -23.19 27.63 6.43
N PHE A 99 -23.20 26.32 6.13
CA PHE A 99 -24.20 25.67 5.29
C PHE A 99 -25.14 24.79 6.13
N PRO A 100 -26.26 24.31 5.56
CA PRO A 100 -27.11 23.32 6.22
C PRO A 100 -26.31 22.09 6.65
N LEU A 101 -26.67 21.52 7.80
CA LEU A 101 -25.98 20.38 8.41
C LEU A 101 -25.81 19.19 7.45
N VAL A 102 -26.86 18.88 6.69
CA VAL A 102 -26.86 17.84 5.66
C VAL A 102 -25.86 18.13 4.53
N ALA A 103 -25.74 19.39 4.11
CA ALA A 103 -24.80 19.77 3.05
C ALA A 103 -23.35 19.62 3.53
N ASN A 104 -23.03 20.09 4.75
CA ASN A 104 -21.71 19.91 5.36
C ASN A 104 -21.35 18.42 5.49
N ALA A 105 -22.28 17.60 5.96
CA ALA A 105 -22.09 16.15 6.04
C ALA A 105 -21.85 15.52 4.67
N GLY A 106 -22.60 15.95 3.64
CA GLY A 106 -22.43 15.50 2.26
C GLY A 106 -21.02 15.79 1.72
N PHE A 107 -20.53 17.03 1.84
CA PHE A 107 -19.18 17.41 1.42
C PHE A 107 -18.10 16.65 2.19
N TYR A 108 -18.29 16.48 3.51
CA TYR A 108 -17.38 15.71 4.35
C TYR A 108 -17.30 14.24 3.90
N ILE A 109 -18.45 13.58 3.68
CA ILE A 109 -18.52 12.19 3.22
C ILE A 109 -17.90 12.03 1.83
N PHE A 110 -18.15 12.97 0.92
CA PHE A 110 -17.59 12.95 -0.42
C PHE A 110 -16.07 13.04 -0.39
N THR A 111 -15.51 14.02 0.34
CA THR A 111 -14.05 14.15 0.46
C THR A 111 -13.41 12.97 1.19
N MET A 112 -14.07 12.43 2.22
CA MET A 112 -13.63 11.21 2.92
C MET A 112 -13.56 9.99 1.98
N THR A 113 -14.60 9.75 1.18
CA THR A 113 -14.67 8.60 0.28
C THR A 113 -13.64 8.71 -0.84
N VAL A 114 -13.55 9.87 -1.48
CA VAL A 114 -12.54 10.16 -2.51
C VAL A 114 -11.12 10.01 -1.96
N GLY A 115 -10.83 10.58 -0.79
CA GLY A 115 -9.52 10.48 -0.15
C GLY A 115 -9.17 9.04 0.25
N TYR A 116 -10.14 8.29 0.81
CA TYR A 116 -9.93 6.89 1.20
C TYR A 116 -9.65 5.99 0.00
N ILE A 117 -10.38 6.16 -1.11
CA ILE A 117 -10.17 5.38 -2.34
C ILE A 117 -8.77 5.63 -2.91
N GLN A 118 -8.32 6.88 -2.92
CA GLN A 118 -6.96 7.23 -3.37
C GLN A 118 -5.89 6.60 -2.47
N LEU A 119 -6.04 6.67 -1.15
CA LEU A 119 -5.13 6.01 -0.22
C LEU A 119 -5.11 4.48 -0.40
N LEU A 120 -6.28 3.87 -0.66
CA LEU A 120 -6.38 2.44 -0.94
C LEU A 120 -5.63 2.07 -2.22
N MET A 121 -5.86 2.81 -3.32
CA MET A 121 -5.14 2.58 -4.58
C MET A 121 -3.63 2.72 -4.40
N ALA A 122 -3.18 3.81 -3.77
CA ALA A 122 -1.77 4.05 -3.49
C ALA A 122 -1.16 2.93 -2.63
N GLY A 123 -1.86 2.46 -1.60
CA GLY A 123 -1.41 1.37 -0.74
C GLY A 123 -1.30 0.02 -1.48
N ILE A 124 -2.26 -0.31 -2.34
CA ILE A 124 -2.21 -1.52 -3.17
C ILE A 124 -1.02 -1.45 -4.13
N TRP A 125 -0.84 -0.33 -4.81
CA TRP A 125 0.26 -0.09 -5.73
C TRP A 125 1.63 -0.18 -5.05
N MET A 126 1.76 0.43 -3.86
CA MET A 126 2.98 0.38 -3.06
C MET A 126 3.30 -1.05 -2.60
N SER A 127 2.31 -1.79 -2.11
CA SER A 127 2.45 -3.19 -1.69
C SER A 127 2.95 -4.09 -2.84
N ARG A 128 2.44 -3.89 -4.06
CA ARG A 128 2.90 -4.60 -5.26
C ARG A 128 4.37 -4.32 -5.57
N LEU A 129 4.78 -3.06 -5.55
CA LEU A 129 6.14 -2.68 -5.91
C LEU A 129 7.18 -3.16 -4.89
N LEU A 130 6.84 -3.10 -3.60
CA LEU A 130 7.68 -3.62 -2.51
C LEU A 130 7.86 -5.14 -2.61
N LYS A 131 6.80 -5.90 -2.96
CA LYS A 131 6.90 -7.35 -3.14
C LYS A 131 7.72 -7.75 -4.37
N ASN A 132 7.58 -7.01 -5.48
CA ASN A 132 8.36 -7.26 -6.69
C ASN A 132 9.85 -6.91 -6.53
N SER A 133 10.21 -6.01 -5.62
CA SER A 133 11.62 -5.66 -5.35
C SER A 133 12.28 -6.55 -4.29
N MET A 134 11.52 -7.15 -3.37
CA MET A 134 12.05 -8.09 -2.37
C MET A 134 12.14 -9.54 -2.86
N MET A 135 11.29 -9.96 -3.78
CA MET A 135 11.43 -11.26 -4.43
C MET A 135 12.43 -11.10 -5.57
N ASP A 136 13.73 -11.16 -5.24
CA ASP A 136 14.75 -11.52 -6.22
C ASP A 136 14.25 -12.78 -6.92
N ASP A 137 14.03 -12.68 -8.22
CA ASP A 137 13.48 -13.78 -9.01
C ASP A 137 14.29 -15.06 -8.71
N LEU A 138 13.62 -16.19 -8.49
CA LEU A 138 14.33 -17.47 -8.34
C LEU A 138 15.18 -17.74 -9.60
N PHE A 139 14.73 -17.19 -10.74
CA PHE A 139 15.45 -17.11 -12.01
C PHE A 139 16.16 -15.75 -12.19
N ASN A 140 16.83 -15.25 -11.15
CA ASN A 140 17.73 -14.11 -11.27
C ASN A 140 19.05 -14.60 -11.89
N THR A 141 19.63 -13.81 -12.80
CA THR A 141 20.94 -14.11 -13.41
C THR A 141 22.01 -14.41 -12.36
N GLU A 142 21.92 -13.83 -11.16
CA GLU A 142 22.80 -14.18 -10.04
C GLU A 142 22.55 -15.59 -9.47
N ASN A 143 21.30 -16.01 -9.32
CA ASN A 143 20.91 -17.33 -8.81
C ASN A 143 21.13 -18.45 -9.84
N GLU A 144 21.01 -18.14 -11.13
CA GLU A 144 21.31 -19.07 -12.23
C GLU A 144 22.80 -19.15 -12.57
N SER A 145 23.61 -18.23 -12.07
CA SER A 145 25.04 -18.20 -12.36
C SER A 145 25.87 -18.96 -11.34
N PHE A 146 26.79 -19.78 -11.84
CA PHE A 146 27.75 -20.55 -11.05
C PHE A 146 29.19 -20.16 -11.39
N MET A 147 30.13 -20.51 -10.51
CA MET A 147 31.55 -20.31 -10.77
C MET A 147 32.01 -21.23 -11.91
N GLN A 148 32.55 -20.64 -12.97
CA GLN A 148 33.16 -21.38 -14.08
C GLN A 148 34.68 -21.38 -13.96
N GLU A 149 35.34 -22.26 -14.74
CA GLU A 149 36.80 -22.36 -14.74
C GLU A 149 37.45 -21.07 -15.26
N THR A 150 38.45 -20.58 -14.54
CA THR A 150 39.14 -19.31 -14.86
C THR A 150 40.55 -19.53 -15.37
N LYS A 151 41.10 -20.74 -15.20
CA LYS A 151 42.43 -21.10 -15.67
C LYS A 151 42.36 -21.74 -17.05
N LEU A 152 43.30 -21.37 -17.90
CA LEU A 152 43.54 -22.03 -19.18
C LEU A 152 44.31 -23.33 -18.92
N MET A 153 43.80 -24.47 -19.38
CA MET A 153 44.47 -25.77 -19.27
C MET A 153 44.82 -26.30 -20.66
N VAL A 154 46.11 -26.55 -20.92
CA VAL A 154 46.61 -26.88 -22.26
C VAL A 154 47.22 -28.29 -22.28
N ASN A 155 46.89 -29.05 -23.33
CA ASN A 155 47.49 -30.34 -23.70
C ASN A 155 47.67 -30.41 -25.22
N GLU A 156 48.33 -31.44 -25.75
CA GLU A 156 48.58 -31.64 -27.19
C GLU A 156 47.29 -31.66 -28.03
N TYR A 157 46.17 -32.08 -27.44
CA TYR A 157 44.85 -32.15 -28.09
C TYR A 157 43.79 -31.25 -27.44
N SER A 158 44.18 -30.27 -26.60
CA SER A 158 43.21 -29.42 -25.91
C SER A 158 42.62 -28.34 -26.83
N VAL A 159 41.32 -28.12 -26.73
CA VAL A 159 40.63 -26.97 -27.35
C VAL A 159 40.12 -26.05 -26.25
N ASN A 160 40.50 -24.77 -26.30
CA ASN A 160 40.17 -23.79 -25.27
C ASN A 160 39.41 -22.60 -25.87
N LEU A 161 38.25 -22.30 -25.31
CA LEU A 161 37.41 -21.18 -25.75
C LEU A 161 37.32 -20.10 -24.66
N PRO A 162 37.64 -18.82 -24.97
CA PRO A 162 37.50 -17.74 -24.00
C PRO A 162 36.02 -17.42 -23.78
N THR A 163 35.61 -17.31 -22.52
CA THR A 163 34.22 -16.99 -22.14
C THR A 163 34.15 -15.85 -21.15
N ARG A 164 32.93 -15.33 -20.98
CA ARG A 164 32.60 -14.41 -19.89
C ARG A 164 31.36 -14.94 -19.19
N PHE A 165 31.40 -14.95 -17.87
CA PHE A 165 30.27 -15.42 -17.05
C PHE A 165 30.02 -14.43 -15.90
N TRP A 166 28.76 -14.35 -15.47
CA TRP A 166 28.38 -13.55 -14.31
C TRP A 166 28.60 -14.39 -13.06
N TYR A 167 29.17 -13.86 -11.99
CA TYR A 167 29.25 -14.54 -10.69
C TYR A 167 29.47 -13.52 -9.58
N LYS A 168 28.74 -13.64 -8.46
CA LYS A 168 28.77 -12.70 -7.32
C LYS A 168 28.67 -11.23 -7.75
N LYS A 169 27.67 -10.91 -8.57
CA LYS A 169 27.38 -9.55 -9.09
C LYS A 169 28.53 -8.91 -9.90
N LYS A 170 29.45 -9.71 -10.45
CA LYS A 170 30.54 -9.24 -11.30
C LYS A 170 30.64 -10.09 -12.56
N MET A 171 31.08 -9.47 -13.64
CA MET A 171 31.50 -10.18 -14.85
C MET A 171 32.91 -10.74 -14.65
N TRP A 172 33.06 -12.04 -14.83
CA TRP A 172 34.33 -12.75 -14.80
C TRP A 172 34.71 -13.20 -16.20
N LYS A 173 36.02 -13.27 -16.47
CA LYS A 173 36.55 -13.92 -17.67
C LYS A 173 36.89 -15.36 -17.29
N GLY A 174 36.48 -16.30 -18.14
CA GLY A 174 36.69 -17.73 -17.94
C GLY A 174 37.18 -18.41 -19.20
N TRP A 175 37.40 -19.72 -19.08
CA TRP A 175 37.78 -20.59 -20.19
C TRP A 175 36.94 -21.86 -20.16
N ILE A 176 36.40 -22.24 -21.31
CA ILE A 176 35.90 -23.60 -21.52
C ILE A 176 37.09 -24.41 -22.06
N ASN A 177 37.63 -25.28 -21.21
CA ASN A 177 38.73 -26.18 -21.56
C ASN A 177 38.16 -27.56 -21.92
N VAL A 178 38.28 -27.95 -23.18
CA VAL A 178 38.01 -29.33 -23.63
C VAL A 178 39.35 -30.04 -23.69
N VAL A 179 39.67 -30.77 -22.62
CA VAL A 179 40.89 -31.58 -22.49
C VAL A 179 40.53 -33.05 -22.66
N ASN A 180 41.33 -33.78 -23.44
CA ASN A 180 41.26 -35.22 -23.63
C ASN A 180 42.55 -35.86 -23.12
#